data_AF-A0A920FZZ5-F1
#
_entry.id   AF-A0A920FZZ5-F1
#
_cell.length_a   1.000
_cell.length_b   1.000
_cell.length_c   1.000
_cell.angle_alpha   90.00
_cell.angle_beta   90.00
_cell.angle_gamma   90.00
#
_symmetry.space_group_name_H-M   'P 1'
#
loop_
_entity.id
_entity.type
_entity.pdbx_description
1 polymer ?
#
loop_
_entity_poly.entity_id
_entity_poly.type
_entity_poly.pdbx_seq_one_letter_code
_entity_poly.pdbx_strand_id
1 'polypeptide(L)'
;MALLALLDLFFGELATGLAGVVVLYVALGRGDYPTDIERFLARARVGDLEGADMLLSERARQSDQDEADGSAGMRDFAYRGYSRWFPSVLYYLMLGPLAAITYRLVYLANERSDGRFETAMRMLDWLPARLLLVTFSVLGDFEHTRRALTTEAFDQTISTDALLALGIERAWRVETEGQDEAESTVVAVEATQKAINLSTAVWVAVVSVIALF
;
A
#
# COMPACT_ATOMS: atom_id res chain seq x y z
N MET A 1 -43.48 -0.29 23.11
CA MET A 1 -42.24 0.38 23.52
C MET A 1 -41.04 -0.56 23.45
N ALA A 2 -40.97 -1.65 24.22
CA ALA A 2 -39.81 -2.57 24.20
C ALA A 2 -39.53 -3.24 22.83
N LEU A 3 -40.56 -3.63 22.06
CA LEU A 3 -40.40 -4.22 20.72
C LEU A 3 -39.85 -3.22 19.68
N LEU A 4 -40.27 -1.96 19.77
CA LEU A 4 -39.78 -0.90 18.87
C LEU A 4 -38.35 -0.48 19.21
N ALA A 5 -37.99 -0.43 20.50
CA ALA A 5 -36.62 -0.21 20.93
C ALA A 5 -35.69 -1.38 20.54
N LEU A 6 -36.19 -2.62 20.61
CA LEU A 6 -35.45 -3.80 20.15
C LEU A 6 -35.27 -3.79 18.62
N LEU A 7 -36.29 -3.38 17.87
CA LEU A 7 -36.20 -3.21 16.42
C LEU A 7 -35.28 -2.05 16.02
N ASP A 8 -35.32 -0.90 16.70
CA ASP A 8 -34.40 0.23 16.47
C ASP A 8 -32.97 -0.12 16.87
N LEU A 9 -32.77 -0.92 17.92
CA LEU A 9 -31.43 -1.38 18.29
C LEU A 9 -30.90 -2.36 17.24
N PHE A 10 -31.72 -3.31 16.79
CA PHE A 10 -31.31 -4.32 15.83
C PHE A 10 -31.12 -3.73 14.42
N PHE A 11 -32.07 -2.93 13.93
CA PHE A 11 -31.96 -2.25 12.64
C PHE A 11 -30.98 -1.07 12.70
N GLY A 12 -30.86 -0.36 13.83
CA GLY A 12 -29.93 0.76 13.98
C GLY A 12 -28.48 0.28 14.01
N GLU A 13 -28.16 -0.71 14.85
CA GLU A 13 -26.81 -1.27 14.93
C GLU A 13 -26.43 -2.02 13.63
N LEU A 14 -27.36 -2.82 13.06
CA LEU A 14 -27.08 -3.50 11.79
C LEU A 14 -27.00 -2.52 10.62
N ALA A 15 -27.85 -1.48 10.56
CA ALA A 15 -27.75 -0.46 9.52
C ALA A 15 -26.47 0.34 9.66
N THR A 16 -26.03 0.63 10.88
CA THR A 16 -24.75 1.30 11.14
C THR A 16 -23.58 0.42 10.73
N GLY A 17 -23.62 -0.88 11.05
CA GLY A 17 -22.62 -1.85 10.61
C GLY A 17 -22.58 -2.02 9.10
N LEU A 18 -23.73 -2.18 8.45
CA LEU A 18 -23.85 -2.24 6.98
C LEU A 18 -23.38 -0.95 6.32
N ALA A 19 -23.76 0.21 6.86
CA ALA A 19 -23.27 1.50 6.39
C ALA A 19 -21.75 1.58 6.52
N GLY A 20 -21.18 1.11 7.64
CA GLY A 20 -19.73 1.01 7.84
C GLY A 20 -19.06 0.12 6.79
N VAL A 21 -19.63 -1.04 6.48
CA VAL A 21 -19.14 -1.95 5.42
C VAL A 21 -19.23 -1.31 4.04
N VAL A 22 -20.34 -0.64 3.70
CA VAL A 22 -20.50 0.08 2.43
C VAL A 22 -19.48 1.21 2.32
N VAL A 23 -19.30 1.98 3.40
CA VAL A 23 -18.31 3.04 3.49
C VAL A 23 -16.90 2.48 3.29
N LEU A 24 -16.58 1.38 3.97
CA LEU A 24 -15.29 0.73 3.81
C LEU A 24 -15.10 0.26 2.37
N TYR A 25 -16.11 -0.39 1.78
CA TYR A 25 -16.08 -0.81 0.37
C TYR A 25 -15.86 0.36 -0.60
N VAL A 26 -16.44 1.54 -0.33
CA VAL A 26 -16.21 2.76 -1.12
C VAL A 26 -14.82 3.34 -0.86
N ALA A 27 -14.30 3.23 0.35
CA ALA A 27 -12.95 3.67 0.71
C ALA A 27 -11.86 2.76 0.11
N LEU A 28 -12.13 1.46 -0.08
CA LEU A 28 -11.24 0.56 -0.80
C LEU A 28 -11.06 1.03 -2.25
N GLY A 29 -9.81 1.26 -2.65
CA GLY A 29 -9.47 1.71 -4.00
C GLY A 29 -9.90 0.70 -5.06
N ARG A 30 -10.83 1.10 -5.94
CA ARG A 30 -11.30 0.35 -7.12
C ARG A 30 -10.28 0.30 -8.29
N GLY A 31 -8.97 0.29 -7.99
CA GLY A 31 -7.94 0.13 -9.02
C GLY A 31 -7.74 -1.36 -9.37
N ASP A 32 -7.54 -1.67 -10.64
CA ASP A 32 -7.20 -3.01 -11.14
C ASP A 32 -5.69 -3.29 -10.98
N TYR A 33 -5.18 -3.12 -9.76
CA TYR A 33 -3.75 -3.30 -9.44
C TYR A 33 -3.13 -4.60 -9.97
N PRO A 34 -3.78 -5.79 -9.87
CA PRO A 34 -3.23 -7.02 -10.43
C PRO A 34 -3.09 -6.98 -11.96
N THR A 35 -4.00 -6.27 -12.65
CA THR A 35 -3.93 -6.14 -14.11
C THR A 35 -2.86 -5.13 -14.51
N ASP A 36 -2.71 -4.04 -13.76
CA ASP A 36 -1.68 -3.03 -14.04
C ASP A 36 -0.27 -3.60 -13.87
N ILE A 37 -0.02 -4.36 -12.79
CA ILE A 37 1.27 -5.00 -12.56
C ILE A 37 1.56 -6.08 -13.60
N GLU A 38 0.57 -6.87 -14.02
CA GLU A 38 0.73 -7.87 -15.09
C GLU A 38 1.04 -7.23 -16.44
N ARG A 39 0.38 -6.11 -16.77
CA ARG A 39 0.67 -5.36 -18.01
C ARG A 39 2.07 -4.78 -18.00
N PHE A 40 2.51 -4.26 -16.86
CA PHE A 40 3.88 -3.78 -16.68
C PHE A 40 4.90 -4.92 -16.86
N LEU A 41 4.71 -6.03 -16.14
CA LEU A 41 5.60 -7.20 -16.22
C LEU A 41 5.63 -7.79 -17.63
N ALA A 42 4.50 -7.81 -18.34
CA ALA A 42 4.45 -8.29 -19.72
C ALA A 42 5.31 -7.46 -20.68
N ARG A 43 5.36 -6.13 -20.50
CA ARG A 43 6.21 -5.23 -21.31
C ARG A 43 7.68 -5.34 -20.90
N ALA A 44 7.95 -5.32 -19.60
CA ALA A 44 9.30 -5.43 -19.06
C ALA A 44 9.97 -6.76 -19.45
N ARG A 45 9.25 -7.89 -19.42
CA ARG A 45 9.78 -9.21 -19.85
C ARG A 45 10.16 -9.29 -21.33
N VAL A 46 9.60 -8.43 -22.18
CA VAL A 46 9.92 -8.35 -23.61
C VAL A 46 11.04 -7.32 -23.87
N GLY A 47 11.54 -6.64 -22.83
CA GLY A 47 12.56 -5.61 -22.91
C GLY A 47 12.03 -4.23 -23.31
N ASP A 48 10.71 -4.04 -23.37
CA ASP A 48 10.07 -2.75 -23.65
C ASP A 48 9.91 -1.95 -22.35
N LEU A 49 11.03 -1.43 -21.82
CA LEU A 49 11.07 -0.67 -20.57
C LEU A 49 10.46 0.72 -20.72
N GLU A 50 10.65 1.37 -21.87
CA GLU A 50 10.01 2.66 -22.16
C GLU A 50 8.48 2.52 -22.20
N GLY A 51 7.97 1.46 -22.81
CA GLY A 51 6.55 1.13 -22.78
C GLY A 51 6.05 0.71 -21.40
N ALA A 52 6.89 0.10 -20.56
CA ALA A 52 6.55 -0.24 -19.18
C ALA A 52 6.48 1.00 -18.30
N ASP A 53 7.42 1.94 -18.43
CA ASP A 53 7.43 3.22 -17.70
C ASP A 53 6.17 4.05 -17.95
N MET A 54 5.64 4.04 -19.17
CA MET A 54 4.37 4.72 -19.49
C MET A 54 3.16 4.21 -18.67
N LEU A 55 3.25 3.05 -18.03
CA LEU A 55 2.20 2.51 -17.15
C LEU A 55 2.36 2.95 -15.68
N LEU A 56 3.51 3.51 -15.30
CA LEU A 56 3.76 4.04 -13.98
C LEU A 56 2.98 5.33 -13.73
N SER A 57 2.86 5.72 -12.45
CA SER A 57 2.12 6.92 -12.09
C SER A 57 2.89 8.14 -12.56
N GLU A 58 2.19 9.22 -12.87
CA GLU A 58 2.84 10.48 -13.24
C GLU A 58 3.84 10.93 -12.16
N ARG A 59 3.51 10.71 -10.88
CA ARG A 59 4.42 10.89 -9.74
C ARG A 59 5.69 10.04 -9.85
N ALA A 60 5.57 8.75 -10.17
CA ALA A 60 6.72 7.86 -10.30
C ALA A 60 7.62 8.29 -11.46
N ARG A 61 7.02 8.65 -12.60
CA ARG A 61 7.72 9.13 -13.81
C ARG A 61 8.42 10.47 -13.60
N GLN A 62 7.90 11.34 -12.74
CA GLN A 62 8.53 12.61 -12.39
C GLN A 62 9.65 12.48 -11.35
N SER A 63 9.66 11.38 -10.58
CA SER A 63 10.71 11.11 -9.59
C SER A 63 11.99 10.55 -10.22
N ASP A 64 11.96 10.28 -11.52
CA ASP A 64 12.91 9.52 -12.33
C ASP A 64 14.21 10.26 -12.72
N GLN A 65 14.50 11.41 -12.10
CA GLN A 65 15.72 12.16 -12.44
C GLN A 65 16.98 11.70 -11.68
N ASP A 66 16.86 10.89 -10.62
CA ASP A 66 17.98 10.58 -9.72
C ASP A 66 18.15 9.10 -9.31
N GLU A 67 17.28 8.16 -9.74
CA GLU A 67 17.33 6.77 -9.26
C GLU A 67 17.63 5.73 -10.33
N ALA A 68 18.43 4.73 -9.95
CA ALA A 68 18.83 3.63 -10.80
C ALA A 68 17.64 2.77 -11.23
N ASP A 69 17.72 2.33 -12.48
CA ASP A 69 16.76 1.51 -13.21
C ASP A 69 16.10 0.40 -12.39
N GLY A 70 14.79 0.22 -12.59
CA GLY A 70 13.96 -0.79 -11.91
C GLY A 70 13.41 -0.38 -10.53
N SER A 71 14.04 0.57 -9.83
CA SER A 71 13.55 1.13 -8.54
C SER A 71 12.17 1.78 -8.67
N ALA A 72 11.97 2.56 -9.74
CA ALA A 72 10.76 3.37 -9.93
C ALA A 72 9.49 2.52 -10.00
N GLY A 73 9.52 1.41 -10.75
CA GLY A 73 8.40 0.48 -10.84
C GLY A 73 8.08 -0.17 -9.50
N MET A 74 9.11 -0.65 -8.79
CA MET A 74 8.94 -1.22 -7.44
C MET A 74 8.33 -0.20 -6.47
N ARG A 75 8.82 1.03 -6.42
CA ARG A 75 8.30 2.11 -5.56
C ARG A 75 6.84 2.43 -5.86
N ASP A 76 6.50 2.61 -7.14
CA ASP A 76 5.12 2.92 -7.55
C ASP A 76 4.16 1.78 -7.18
N PHE A 77 4.48 0.55 -7.55
CA PHE A 77 3.61 -0.60 -7.25
C PHE A 77 3.53 -0.90 -5.76
N ALA A 78 4.63 -0.73 -5.00
CA ALA A 78 4.60 -0.89 -3.54
C ALA A 78 3.66 0.13 -2.89
N TYR A 79 3.75 1.40 -3.29
CA TYR A 79 2.90 2.46 -2.77
C TYR A 79 1.43 2.29 -3.18
N ARG A 80 1.16 1.94 -4.45
CA ARG A 80 -0.20 1.67 -4.94
C ARG A 80 -0.83 0.47 -4.25
N GLY A 81 -0.07 -0.62 -4.06
CA GLY A 81 -0.52 -1.81 -3.35
C GLY A 81 -0.88 -1.51 -1.89
N TYR A 82 -0.03 -0.72 -1.22
CA TYR A 82 -0.24 -0.21 0.13
C TYR A 82 -1.49 0.69 0.23
N SER A 83 -1.53 1.80 -0.52
CA SER A 83 -2.56 2.85 -0.43
C SER A 83 -3.95 2.36 -0.83
N ARG A 84 -4.04 1.28 -1.61
CA ARG A 84 -5.31 0.71 -2.09
C ARG A 84 -6.27 0.32 -0.98
N TRP A 85 -5.78 -0.31 0.08
CA TRP A 85 -6.66 -0.92 1.08
C TRP A 85 -6.13 -0.80 2.50
N PHE A 86 -4.81 -0.85 2.71
CA PHE A 86 -4.22 -0.99 4.03
C PHE A 86 -4.50 0.21 4.94
N PRO A 87 -4.22 1.47 4.54
CA PRO A 87 -4.51 2.63 5.39
C PRO A 87 -6.01 2.78 5.64
N SER A 88 -6.84 2.54 4.62
CA SER A 88 -8.30 2.63 4.74
C SER A 88 -8.84 1.64 5.79
N VAL A 89 -8.36 0.40 5.78
CA VAL A 89 -8.74 -0.61 6.79
C VAL A 89 -8.17 -0.28 8.17
N LEU A 90 -6.91 0.16 8.25
CA LEU A 90 -6.30 0.54 9.53
C LEU A 90 -7.05 1.69 10.20
N TYR A 91 -7.34 2.76 9.45
CA TYR A 91 -8.07 3.91 9.96
C TYR A 91 -9.52 3.58 10.28
N TYR A 92 -10.15 2.70 9.50
CA TYR A 92 -11.46 2.15 9.84
C TYR A 92 -11.45 1.45 11.20
N LEU A 93 -10.45 0.60 11.45
CA LEU A 93 -10.35 -0.15 12.70
C LEU A 93 -10.06 0.74 13.91
N MET A 94 -9.24 1.79 13.75
CA MET A 94 -8.84 2.66 14.86
C MET A 94 -9.85 3.79 15.17
N LEU A 95 -10.39 4.45 14.13
CA LEU A 95 -11.23 5.65 14.28
C LEU A 95 -12.63 5.49 13.64
N GLY A 96 -12.90 4.37 12.96
CA GLY A 96 -14.19 4.10 12.35
C GLY A 96 -14.34 4.59 10.89
N PRO A 97 -15.57 4.51 10.33
CA PRO A 97 -15.84 4.75 8.91
C PRO A 97 -15.46 6.14 8.40
N LEU A 98 -15.61 7.17 9.24
CA LEU A 98 -15.30 8.55 8.90
C LEU A 98 -13.81 8.75 8.60
N ALA A 99 -12.93 8.06 9.34
CA ALA A 99 -11.48 8.16 9.13
C ALA A 99 -11.05 7.48 7.83
N ALA A 100 -11.63 6.33 7.49
CA ALA A 100 -11.36 5.63 6.23
C ALA A 100 -11.74 6.48 5.01
N ILE A 101 -12.92 7.13 5.04
CA ILE A 101 -13.32 8.07 3.98
C ILE A 101 -12.38 9.26 3.93
N THR A 102 -12.00 9.83 5.08
CA THR A 102 -11.13 11.00 5.14
C THR A 102 -9.79 10.70 4.50
N TYR A 103 -9.17 9.55 4.80
CA TYR A 103 -7.97 9.09 4.11
C TYR A 103 -8.18 9.04 2.60
N ARG A 104 -9.25 8.40 2.15
CA ARG A 104 -9.53 8.23 0.73
C ARG A 104 -9.74 9.56 0.01
N LEU A 105 -10.43 10.50 0.64
CA LEU A 105 -10.65 11.85 0.11
C LEU A 105 -9.34 12.64 0.01
N VAL A 106 -8.48 12.58 1.03
CA VAL A 106 -7.16 13.23 1.01
C VAL A 106 -6.29 12.62 -0.09
N TYR A 107 -6.29 11.30 -0.24
CA TYR A 107 -5.58 10.61 -1.30
C TYR A 107 -6.05 11.06 -2.70
N LEU A 108 -7.36 11.03 -2.97
CA LEU A 108 -7.91 11.51 -4.25
C LEU A 108 -7.65 13.00 -4.49
N ALA A 109 -7.75 13.81 -3.44
CA ALA A 109 -7.48 15.24 -3.54
C ALA A 109 -6.01 15.47 -3.92
N ASN A 110 -5.09 14.73 -3.29
CA ASN A 110 -3.67 14.82 -3.59
C ASN A 110 -3.37 14.44 -5.04
N GLU A 111 -3.89 13.28 -5.48
CA GLU A 111 -3.76 12.77 -6.86
C GLU A 111 -4.28 13.78 -7.89
N ARG A 112 -5.46 14.35 -7.66
CA ARG A 112 -6.08 15.32 -8.59
C ARG A 112 -5.40 16.68 -8.57
N SER A 113 -4.72 17.00 -7.48
CA SER A 113 -4.07 18.29 -7.25
C SER A 113 -2.60 18.30 -7.65
N ASP A 114 -2.09 17.20 -8.19
CA ASP A 114 -0.69 17.03 -8.55
C ASP A 114 0.26 17.27 -7.35
N GLY A 115 -0.05 16.65 -6.21
CA GLY A 115 0.82 16.68 -5.03
C GLY A 115 0.63 17.88 -4.09
N ARG A 116 -0.37 18.75 -4.27
CA ARG A 116 -0.60 19.90 -3.35
C ARG A 116 -0.88 19.50 -1.90
N PHE A 117 -1.37 18.28 -1.67
CA PHE A 117 -1.66 17.75 -0.35
C PHE A 117 -0.62 16.74 0.12
N GLU A 118 0.58 16.73 -0.48
CA GLU A 118 1.59 15.71 -0.20
C GLU A 118 2.04 15.68 1.25
N THR A 119 2.16 16.84 1.89
CA THR A 119 2.48 16.93 3.31
C THR A 119 1.41 16.28 4.19
N ALA A 120 0.13 16.47 3.85
CA ALA A 120 -0.97 15.84 4.58
C ALA A 120 -0.99 14.33 4.33
N MET A 121 -0.75 13.90 3.09
CA MET A 121 -0.65 12.50 2.73
C MET A 121 0.49 11.81 3.49
N ARG A 122 1.68 12.41 3.51
CA ARG A 122 2.84 11.89 4.24
C ARG A 122 2.59 11.77 5.75
N MET A 123 1.88 12.74 6.34
CA MET A 123 1.50 12.67 7.75
C MET A 123 0.53 11.52 8.02
N LEU A 124 -0.40 11.28 7.09
CA LEU A 124 -1.40 10.22 7.20
C LEU A 124 -0.83 8.84 6.85
N ASP A 125 0.17 8.77 5.98
CA ASP A 125 0.85 7.53 5.62
C ASP A 125 1.92 7.13 6.63
N TRP A 126 2.29 8.01 7.58
CA TRP A 126 3.34 7.72 8.56
C TRP A 126 3.05 6.45 9.40
N LEU A 127 1.86 6.37 9.99
CA LEU A 127 1.50 5.24 10.86
C LEU A 127 1.30 3.94 10.06
N PRO A 128 0.48 3.91 8.99
CA PRO A 128 0.25 2.66 8.28
C PRO A 128 1.50 2.15 7.55
N ALA A 129 2.35 3.03 6.99
CA ALA A 129 3.57 2.58 6.31
C ALA A 129 4.55 1.87 7.25
N ARG A 130 4.69 2.37 8.49
CA ARG A 130 5.61 1.78 9.50
C ARG A 130 5.08 0.45 10.01
N LEU A 131 3.77 0.34 10.16
CA LEU A 131 3.12 -0.90 10.54
C LEU A 131 3.24 -1.98 9.44
N LEU A 132 3.19 -1.56 8.18
CA LEU A 132 3.44 -2.46 7.05
C LEU A 132 4.93 -2.85 6.97
N LEU A 133 5.85 -1.93 7.23
CA LEU A 133 7.28 -2.25 7.34
C LEU A 133 7.57 -3.32 8.41
N VAL A 134 6.91 -3.22 9.58
CA VAL A 134 6.96 -4.27 10.62
C VAL A 134 6.44 -5.59 10.06
N THR A 135 5.33 -5.56 9.32
CA THR A 135 4.72 -6.75 8.71
C THR A 135 5.69 -7.42 7.72
N PHE A 136 6.35 -6.64 6.85
CA PHE A 136 7.39 -7.14 5.94
C PHE A 136 8.56 -7.77 6.69
N SER A 137 8.94 -7.19 7.82
CA SER A 137 10.04 -7.69 8.64
C SER A 137 9.71 -9.03 9.31
N VAL A 138 8.46 -9.22 9.69
CA VAL A 138 7.97 -10.50 10.22
C VAL A 138 7.84 -11.56 9.13
N LEU A 139 7.49 -11.16 7.90
CA LEU A 139 7.29 -12.07 6.76
C LEU A 139 8.60 -12.45 6.03
N GLY A 140 9.62 -11.60 6.08
CA GLY A 140 10.91 -11.79 5.41
C GLY A 140 12.04 -12.18 6.34
N ASP A 141 13.28 -11.82 5.96
CA ASP A 141 14.48 -12.00 6.77
C ASP A 141 14.51 -10.94 7.89
N PHE A 142 13.93 -11.30 9.05
CA PHE A 142 13.80 -10.45 10.23
C PHE A 142 15.14 -9.82 10.68
N GLU A 143 16.25 -10.55 10.55
CA GLU A 143 17.57 -10.10 10.98
C GLU A 143 18.06 -8.88 10.18
N HIS A 144 17.77 -8.84 8.87
CA HIS A 144 18.22 -7.77 7.97
C HIS A 144 17.27 -6.57 7.93
N THR A 145 15.97 -6.82 7.99
CA THR A 145 14.94 -5.78 8.09
C THR A 145 14.94 -5.04 9.44
N ARG A 146 15.44 -5.66 10.53
CA ARG A 146 15.56 -4.99 11.84
C ARG A 146 16.38 -3.71 11.78
N ARG A 147 17.44 -3.67 10.99
CA ARG A 147 18.32 -2.48 10.85
C ARG A 147 17.60 -1.34 10.13
N ALA A 148 16.84 -1.65 9.08
CA ALA A 148 15.93 -0.72 8.39
C ALA A 148 14.87 -0.17 9.36
N LEU A 149 14.28 -1.07 10.17
CA LEU A 149 13.31 -0.69 11.19
C LEU A 149 13.87 0.25 12.25
N THR A 150 15.08 -0.01 12.74
CA THR A 150 15.64 0.79 13.84
C THR A 150 16.18 2.15 13.40
N THR A 151 16.69 2.26 12.17
CA THR A 151 17.34 3.49 11.68
C THR A 151 16.38 4.36 10.87
N GLU A 152 15.52 3.77 10.04
CA GLU A 152 14.70 4.52 9.09
C GLU A 152 13.21 4.60 9.48
N ALA A 153 12.71 3.73 10.37
CA ALA A 153 11.29 3.82 10.78
C ALA A 153 10.98 5.11 11.55
N PHE A 154 11.98 5.69 12.24
CA PHE A 154 11.88 6.97 12.95
C PHE A 154 12.25 8.18 12.10
N ASP A 155 12.81 7.97 10.91
CA ASP A 155 13.11 9.08 10.01
C ASP A 155 11.83 9.55 9.31
N GLN A 156 11.49 10.82 9.53
CA GLN A 156 10.31 11.48 8.94
C GLN A 156 10.62 12.12 7.57
N THR A 157 11.89 12.10 7.15
CA THR A 157 12.33 12.74 5.90
C THR A 157 12.18 11.83 4.68
N ILE A 158 12.18 10.51 4.88
CA ILE A 158 12.05 9.51 3.80
C ILE A 158 10.59 9.42 3.32
N SER A 159 10.40 9.43 2.00
CA SER A 159 9.08 9.28 1.39
C SER A 159 8.50 7.87 1.63
N THR A 160 7.17 7.77 1.67
CA THR A 160 6.49 6.51 1.98
C THR A 160 6.81 5.42 0.96
N ASP A 161 6.84 5.78 -0.32
CA ASP A 161 7.17 4.91 -1.45
C ASP A 161 8.61 4.36 -1.36
N ALA A 162 9.60 5.21 -1.03
CA ALA A 162 11.00 4.80 -0.85
C ALA A 162 11.14 3.82 0.31
N LEU A 163 10.49 4.10 1.45
CA LEU A 163 10.56 3.22 2.61
C LEU A 163 9.91 1.86 2.36
N LEU A 164 8.79 1.82 1.63
CA LEU A 164 8.14 0.55 1.28
C LEU A 164 9.00 -0.26 0.31
N ALA A 165 9.55 0.37 -0.73
CA ALA A 165 10.44 -0.29 -1.69
C ALA A 165 11.68 -0.85 -0.99
N LEU A 166 12.34 -0.05 -0.15
CA LEU A 166 13.50 -0.50 0.61
C LEU A 166 13.18 -1.65 1.57
N GLY A 167 12.00 -1.61 2.18
CA GLY A 167 11.50 -2.71 3.02
C GLY A 167 11.35 -4.01 2.24
N ILE A 168 10.81 -3.94 1.02
CA ILE A 168 10.61 -5.09 0.13
C ILE A 168 11.96 -5.62 -0.37
N GLU A 169 12.82 -4.74 -0.88
CA GLU A 169 14.16 -5.07 -1.38
C GLU A 169 14.98 -5.84 -0.32
N ARG A 170 15.01 -5.33 0.92
CA ARG A 170 15.73 -5.96 2.04
C ARG A 170 15.07 -7.25 2.53
N ALA A 171 13.74 -7.32 2.55
CA ALA A 171 13.02 -8.49 3.04
C ALA A 171 13.08 -9.69 2.06
N TRP A 172 13.09 -9.41 0.74
CA TRP A 172 12.99 -10.42 -0.30
C TRP A 172 14.28 -10.73 -1.05
N ARG A 173 15.39 -10.02 -0.74
CA ARG A 173 16.70 -10.17 -1.42
C ARG A 173 16.54 -10.08 -2.93
N VAL A 174 16.07 -8.93 -3.40
CA VAL A 174 16.07 -8.62 -4.82
C VAL A 174 17.54 -8.48 -5.24
N GLU A 175 18.14 -9.56 -5.73
CA GLU A 175 19.51 -9.59 -6.22
C GLU A 175 19.51 -9.06 -7.66
N THR A 176 19.82 -7.77 -7.82
CA THR A 176 19.91 -7.09 -9.12
C THR A 176 21.34 -6.99 -9.65
N GLU A 177 22.35 -7.39 -8.89
CA GLU A 177 23.76 -7.28 -9.30
C GLU A 177 24.10 -8.23 -10.46
N GLY A 178 24.38 -7.65 -11.63
CA GLY A 178 24.91 -8.37 -12.81
C GLY A 178 23.86 -8.91 -13.79
N GLN A 179 22.58 -8.58 -13.60
CA GLN A 179 21.49 -8.94 -14.52
C GLN A 179 21.22 -7.85 -15.56
N ASP A 180 20.58 -8.23 -16.68
CA ASP A 180 20.05 -7.26 -17.63
C ASP A 180 18.99 -6.36 -16.93
N GLU A 181 18.98 -5.08 -17.28
CA GLU A 181 18.11 -4.03 -16.70
C GLU A 181 16.61 -4.41 -16.71
N ALA A 182 16.19 -5.10 -17.77
CA ALA A 182 14.82 -5.59 -17.89
C ALA A 182 14.51 -6.75 -16.95
N GLU A 183 15.46 -7.66 -16.72
CA GLU A 183 15.32 -8.78 -15.79
C GLU A 183 15.28 -8.27 -14.35
N SER A 184 16.17 -7.32 -14.02
CA SER A 184 16.27 -6.68 -12.72
C SER A 184 14.94 -6.00 -12.32
N THR A 185 14.32 -5.28 -13.25
CA THR A 185 13.03 -4.62 -13.09
C THR A 185 11.88 -5.61 -12.87
N VAL A 186 11.86 -6.71 -13.63
CA VAL A 186 10.86 -7.78 -13.48
C VAL A 186 10.96 -8.43 -12.11
N VAL A 187 12.16 -8.78 -11.67
CA VAL A 187 12.40 -9.42 -10.35
C VAL A 187 11.95 -8.50 -9.21
N ALA A 188 12.27 -7.20 -9.27
CA ALA A 188 11.88 -6.22 -8.26
C ALA A 188 10.35 -6.07 -8.14
N VAL A 189 9.65 -5.99 -9.28
CA VAL A 189 8.19 -5.83 -9.30
C VAL A 189 7.46 -7.12 -8.90
N GLU A 190 7.98 -8.30 -9.27
CA GLU A 190 7.45 -9.59 -8.81
C GLU A 190 7.61 -9.76 -7.29
N ALA A 191 8.76 -9.38 -6.73
CA ALA A 191 8.97 -9.36 -5.28
C ALA A 191 7.96 -8.46 -4.58
N THR A 192 7.68 -7.28 -5.16
CA THR A 192 6.66 -6.35 -4.67
C THR A 192 5.27 -6.97 -4.68
N GLN A 193 4.88 -7.60 -5.79
CA GLN A 193 3.59 -8.29 -5.89
C GLN A 193 3.43 -9.35 -4.79
N LYS A 194 4.47 -10.17 -4.59
CA LYS A 194 4.49 -11.23 -3.59
C LYS A 194 4.41 -10.66 -2.16
N ALA A 195 5.21 -9.65 -1.84
CA ALA A 195 5.22 -9.01 -0.53
C ALA A 195 3.86 -8.39 -0.18
N ILE A 196 3.26 -7.65 -1.12
CA ILE A 196 1.94 -7.04 -0.94
C ILE A 196 0.85 -8.09 -0.73
N ASN A 197 0.86 -9.19 -1.52
CA ASN A 197 -0.13 -10.26 -1.37
C ASN A 197 -0.02 -10.97 -0.02
N LEU A 198 1.20 -11.26 0.44
CA LEU A 198 1.43 -11.91 1.73
C LEU A 198 1.07 -11.00 2.91
N SER A 199 1.49 -9.73 2.87
CA SER A 199 1.09 -8.75 3.88
C SER A 199 -0.43 -8.57 3.92
N THR A 200 -1.10 -8.63 2.78
CA THR A 200 -2.56 -8.60 2.70
C THR A 200 -3.19 -9.79 3.40
N ALA A 201 -2.70 -11.01 3.13
CA ALA A 201 -3.20 -12.21 3.80
C ALA A 201 -3.02 -12.15 5.34
N VAL A 202 -1.86 -11.68 5.82
CA VAL A 202 -1.60 -11.51 7.25
C VAL A 202 -2.58 -10.53 7.88
N TRP A 203 -2.80 -9.38 7.24
CA TRP A 203 -3.70 -8.36 7.78
C TRP A 203 -5.16 -8.77 7.75
N VAL A 204 -5.59 -9.52 6.73
CA VAL A 204 -6.92 -10.16 6.72
C VAL A 204 -7.07 -11.11 7.90
N ALA A 205 -6.05 -11.92 8.22
CA ALA A 205 -6.07 -12.79 9.39
C ALA A 205 -6.14 -11.99 10.70
N VAL A 206 -5.33 -10.94 10.86
CA VAL A 206 -5.35 -10.06 12.03
C VAL A 206 -6.72 -9.41 12.22
N VAL A 207 -7.30 -8.82 11.17
CA VAL A 207 -8.64 -8.21 11.20
C VAL A 207 -9.71 -9.25 11.55
N SER A 208 -9.60 -10.46 10.99
CA SER A 208 -10.53 -11.55 11.29
C SER A 208 -10.47 -11.97 12.76
N VAL A 209 -9.27 -12.05 13.33
CA VAL A 209 -9.08 -12.35 14.76
C VAL A 209 -9.67 -11.24 15.62
N ILE A 210 -9.39 -9.97 15.29
CA ILE A 210 -9.93 -8.82 16.03
C ILE A 210 -11.46 -8.79 15.97
N ALA A 211 -12.06 -9.15 14.83
CA ALA A 211 -13.52 -9.18 14.67
C ALA A 211 -14.20 -10.32 15.46
N LEU A 212 -13.45 -11.32 15.92
CA LEU A 212 -13.98 -12.44 16.71
C LEU A 212 -13.98 -12.17 18.23
N PHE A 213 -13.26 -11.16 18.69
CA PHE A 213 -13.13 -10.78 20.10
C PHE A 213 -13.91 -9.51 20.42
#